data_AF-C2BG69-F1
#
_entry.id   AF-C2BG69-F1
#
_cell.length_a   1.000
_cell.length_b   1.000
_cell.length_c   1.000
_cell.angle_alpha   90.00
_cell.angle_beta   90.00
_cell.angle_gamma   90.00
#
_symmetry.space_group_name_H-M   'P 1'
#
loop_
_entity.id
_entity.type
_entity.pdbx_description
1 polymer ?
#
loop_
_entity_poly.entity_id
_entity_poly.type
_entity_poly.pdbx_seq_one_letter_code
_entity_poly.pdbx_strand_id
1 'polypeptide(L)'
;MRKRKKITDLKKYNKINLASSIIWILVGIGIIGFGFYYKEILEKIFGFLAIIIGISSISVRKKPTVIKRYEDRRLFVLAGLLVIYSLVNPLGNIAIIFDIFKRDFAMRRDFNEKA
;
A
#
# COMPACT_ATOMS: atom_id res chain seq x y z
N MET A 1 3.32 10.86 29.20
CA MET A 1 2.87 9.67 28.44
C MET A 1 2.58 9.90 26.94
N ARG A 2 2.11 11.08 26.49
CA ARG A 2 1.74 11.34 25.08
C ARG A 2 2.88 11.15 24.05
N LYS A 3 4.11 11.58 24.34
CA LYS A 3 5.27 11.43 23.43
C LYS A 3 5.67 9.96 23.20
N ARG A 4 5.66 9.11 24.22
CA ARG A 4 5.92 7.66 24.07
C ARG A 4 4.87 6.98 23.18
N LYS A 5 3.59 7.32 23.35
CA LYS A 5 2.49 6.80 22.52
C LYS A 5 2.68 7.14 21.03
N LYS A 6 3.03 8.40 20.72
CA LYS A 6 3.34 8.83 19.34
C LYS A 6 4.49 8.05 18.69
N ILE A 7 5.58 7.79 19.42
CA ILE A 7 6.72 7.02 18.92
C ILE A 7 6.33 5.56 18.65
N THR A 8 5.55 4.95 19.55
CA THR A 8 5.05 3.58 19.37
C THR A 8 4.09 3.47 18.19
N ASP A 9 3.22 4.46 17.99
CA ASP A 9 2.25 4.49 16.90
C ASP A 9 2.94 4.65 15.53
N LEU A 10 3.99 5.46 15.45
CA LEU A 10 4.82 5.62 14.25
C LEU A 10 5.60 4.33 13.91
N LYS A 11 6.16 3.66 14.93
CA LYS A 11 6.81 2.34 14.74
C LYS A 11 5.81 1.30 14.22
N LYS A 12 4.57 1.30 14.75
CA LYS A 12 3.52 0.39 14.30
C LYS A 12 3.08 0.69 12.85
N TYR A 13 2.94 1.96 12.49
CA TYR A 13 2.67 2.38 11.11
C TYR A 13 3.77 1.89 10.16
N ASN A 14 5.04 2.07 10.49
CA ASN A 14 6.14 1.62 9.64
C ASN A 14 6.14 0.09 9.44
N LYS A 15 5.80 -0.68 10.48
CA LYS A 15 5.62 -2.15 10.34
C LYS A 15 4.47 -2.50 9.39
N ILE A 16 3.33 -1.81 9.49
CA ILE A 16 2.20 -2.04 8.59
C ILE A 16 2.55 -1.61 7.16
N ASN A 17 3.29 -0.51 6.99
CA ASN A 17 3.73 -0.07 5.67
C ASN A 17 4.72 -1.05 5.03
N LEU A 18 5.62 -1.65 5.82
CA LEU A 18 6.48 -2.74 5.36
C LEU A 18 5.65 -3.96 4.92
N ALA A 19 4.67 -4.36 5.73
CA ALA A 19 3.76 -5.46 5.38
C ALA A 19 2.98 -5.18 4.08
N SER A 20 2.43 -3.98 3.92
CA SER A 20 1.77 -3.53 2.68
C SER A 20 2.71 -3.65 1.48
N SER A 21 3.96 -3.23 1.65
CA SER A 21 4.96 -3.30 0.59
C SER A 21 5.28 -4.74 0.17
N ILE A 22 5.42 -5.65 1.15
CA ILE A 22 5.62 -7.08 0.91
C ILE A 22 4.42 -7.67 0.19
N ILE A 23 3.19 -7.34 0.61
CA ILE A 23 1.97 -7.82 -0.04
C ILE A 23 1.90 -7.36 -1.50
N TRP A 24 2.22 -6.10 -1.79
CA TRP A 24 2.29 -5.58 -3.16
C TRP A 24 3.28 -6.37 -4.03
N ILE A 25 4.46 -6.72 -3.49
CA ILE A 25 5.45 -7.52 -4.21
C ILE A 25 4.94 -8.95 -4.44
N LEU A 26 4.41 -9.61 -3.42
CA LEU A 26 3.90 -10.99 -3.52
C LEU A 26 2.75 -11.09 -4.52
N VAL A 27 1.81 -10.14 -4.45
CA VAL A 27 0.69 -10.04 -5.39
C VAL A 27 1.21 -9.77 -6.81
N GLY A 28 2.17 -8.87 -6.97
CA GLY A 28 2.80 -8.60 -8.26
C GLY A 28 3.47 -9.83 -8.87
N ILE A 29 4.21 -10.62 -8.09
CA ILE A 29 4.79 -11.89 -8.53
C ILE A 29 3.69 -12.88 -8.93
N GLY A 30 2.62 -12.98 -8.14
CA GLY A 30 1.47 -13.83 -8.44
C GLY A 30 0.80 -13.48 -9.77
N ILE A 31 0.53 -12.20 -10.00
CA ILE A 31 -0.08 -11.72 -11.25
C ILE A 31 0.86 -11.95 -12.44
N ILE A 32 2.17 -11.74 -12.30
CA ILE A 32 3.14 -12.07 -13.36
C ILE A 32 3.11 -13.57 -13.67
N GLY A 33 3.04 -14.42 -12.65
CA GLY A 33 2.91 -15.87 -12.81
C GLY A 33 1.68 -16.26 -13.62
N PHE A 34 0.53 -15.62 -13.32
CA PHE A 34 -0.70 -15.75 -14.13
C PHE A 34 -0.48 -15.31 -15.57
N GLY A 35 0.16 -14.15 -15.79
CA GLY A 35 0.45 -13.65 -17.13
C GLY A 35 1.37 -14.54 -17.96
N PHE A 36 2.28 -15.29 -17.32
CA PHE A 36 3.03 -16.33 -18.01
C PHE A 36 2.19 -17.57 -18.32
N TYR A 37 1.33 -17.99 -17.39
CA TYR A 37 0.48 -19.17 -17.53
C TYR A 37 -0.59 -18.98 -18.63
N TYR A 38 -1.32 -17.86 -18.62
CA TYR A 38 -2.38 -17.54 -19.59
C TYR A 38 -1.87 -16.77 -20.82
N LYS A 39 -0.56 -16.45 -20.88
CA LYS A 39 0.09 -15.67 -21.95
C LYS A 39 -0.48 -14.24 -22.11
N GLU A 40 -1.07 -13.68 -21.06
CA GLU A 40 -1.65 -12.34 -21.09
C GLU A 40 -0.60 -11.26 -20.82
N ILE A 41 -0.55 -10.24 -21.69
CA ILE A 41 0.46 -9.18 -21.59
C ILE A 41 0.11 -8.14 -20.52
N LEU A 42 -1.18 -7.89 -20.31
CA LEU A 42 -1.66 -6.93 -19.31
C LEU A 42 -1.27 -7.37 -17.91
N GLU A 43 -1.42 -8.65 -17.57
CA GLU A 43 -1.02 -9.20 -16.27
C GLU A 43 0.48 -9.04 -16.02
N LYS A 44 1.33 -9.21 -17.04
CA LYS A 44 2.78 -8.97 -16.90
C LYS A 44 3.08 -7.51 -16.59
N ILE A 45 2.45 -6.57 -17.30
CA ILE A 45 2.64 -5.13 -17.11
C ILE A 45 2.15 -4.71 -15.72
N PHE A 46 0.92 -5.11 -15.35
CA PHE A 46 0.31 -4.72 -14.08
C PHE A 46 0.90 -5.46 -12.88
N GLY A 47 1.38 -6.68 -13.05
CA GLY A 47 2.15 -7.38 -12.05
C GLY A 47 3.51 -6.72 -11.81
N PHE A 48 4.18 -6.25 -12.86
CA PHE A 48 5.42 -5.47 -12.73
C PHE A 48 5.18 -4.11 -12.03
N LEU A 49 4.09 -3.41 -12.38
CA LEU A 49 3.67 -2.18 -11.68
C LEU A 49 3.41 -2.41 -10.19
N ALA A 50 2.77 -3.53 -9.82
CA ALA A 50 2.54 -3.89 -8.42
C ALA A 50 3.87 -4.03 -7.65
N ILE A 51 4.88 -4.64 -8.26
CA ILE A 51 6.21 -4.79 -7.66
C ILE A 51 6.86 -3.41 -7.48
N ILE A 52 6.78 -2.52 -8.48
CA ILE A 52 7.31 -1.14 -8.36
C ILE A 52 6.65 -0.39 -7.21
N ILE A 53 5.32 -0.49 -7.09
CA ILE A 53 4.57 0.13 -5.98
C ILE A 53 5.07 -0.42 -4.64
N GLY A 54 5.24 -1.73 -4.52
CA GLY A 54 5.78 -2.38 -3.33
C GLY A 54 7.18 -1.86 -2.98
N ILE A 55 8.11 -1.87 -3.94
CA ILE A 55 9.50 -1.42 -3.73
C ILE A 55 9.54 0.07 -3.33
N SER A 56 8.79 0.92 -4.04
CA SER A 56 8.74 2.36 -3.73
C SER A 56 8.19 2.65 -2.32
N SER A 57 7.42 1.72 -1.76
CA SER A 57 6.82 1.83 -0.42
C SER A 57 7.73 1.30 0.69
N ILE A 58 8.75 0.47 0.40
CA ILE A 58 9.62 -0.18 1.42
C ILE A 58 10.39 0.81 2.29
N SER A 59 10.79 1.97 1.77
CA SER A 59 11.83 2.79 2.40
C SER A 59 11.41 4.20 2.83
N VAL A 60 10.16 4.61 2.60
CA VAL A 60 9.75 6.00 2.89
C VAL A 60 9.34 6.15 4.35
N ARG A 61 10.29 6.45 5.24
CA ARG A 61 10.00 6.95 6.59
C ARG A 61 9.40 8.35 6.49
N LYS A 62 8.07 8.42 6.41
CA LYS A 62 7.35 9.70 6.31
C LYS A 62 7.28 10.37 7.68
N LYS A 63 7.45 11.70 7.69
CA LYS A 63 7.16 12.52 8.87
C LYS A 63 5.66 12.40 9.24
N PRO A 64 5.29 12.38 10.52
CA PRO A 64 3.90 12.18 10.97
C PRO A 64 2.90 13.17 10.37
N THR A 65 3.31 14.43 10.18
CA THR A 65 2.51 15.49 9.55
C THR A 65 2.24 15.23 8.07
N VAL A 66 3.11 14.49 7.39
CA VAL A 66 3.02 14.19 5.96
C VAL A 66 2.24 12.89 5.70
N ILE A 67 2.18 11.97 6.68
CA ILE A 67 1.47 10.69 6.56
C ILE A 67 0.00 10.91 6.21
N LYS A 68 -0.70 11.77 6.95
CA LYS A 68 -2.14 11.99 6.73
C LYS A 68 -2.44 12.51 5.32
N ARG A 69 -1.73 13.55 4.88
CA ARG A 69 -1.89 14.13 3.53
C ARG A 69 -1.51 13.13 2.43
N TYR A 70 -0.51 12.30 2.67
CA TYR A 70 -0.10 11.27 1.70
C TYR A 70 -1.16 10.17 1.56
N GLU A 71 -1.66 9.63 2.67
CA GLU A 71 -2.67 8.56 2.65
C GLU A 71 -4.01 9.04 2.06
N ASP A 72 -4.37 10.32 2.25
CA ASP A 72 -5.57 10.90 1.67
C ASP A 72 -5.50 10.98 0.13
N ARG A 73 -4.36 11.43 -0.42
CA ARG A 73 -4.14 11.45 -1.87
C ARG A 73 -4.02 10.06 -2.47
N ARG A 74 -3.46 9.11 -1.70
CA ARG A 74 -3.29 7.72 -2.13
C ARG A 74 -4.62 7.00 -2.33
N LEU A 75 -5.69 7.43 -1.66
CA LEU A 75 -7.03 6.84 -1.83
C LEU A 75 -7.51 6.89 -3.29
N PHE A 76 -7.35 8.02 -3.97
CA PHE A 76 -7.75 8.15 -5.38
C PHE A 76 -6.96 7.21 -6.29
N VAL A 77 -5.66 7.06 -6.02
CA VAL A 77 -4.80 6.12 -6.75
C VAL A 77 -5.26 4.68 -6.51
N LEU A 78 -5.54 4.32 -5.26
CA LEU A 78 -6.03 2.98 -4.90
C LEU A 78 -7.40 2.67 -5.53
N ALA A 79 -8.30 3.64 -5.61
CA ALA A 79 -9.58 3.49 -6.29
C ALA A 79 -9.42 3.24 -7.79
N GLY A 80 -8.53 3.98 -8.46
CA GLY A 80 -8.21 3.73 -9.87
C GLY A 80 -7.60 2.35 -10.10
N LEU A 81 -6.64 1.96 -9.25
CA LEU A 81 -6.03 0.63 -9.30
C LEU A 81 -7.04 -0.49 -9.04
N LEU A 82 -8.04 -0.27 -8.17
CA LEU A 82 -9.09 -1.26 -7.90
C LEU A 82 -9.87 -1.60 -9.17
N VAL A 83 -10.25 -0.58 -9.94
CA VAL A 83 -10.96 -0.77 -11.22
C VAL A 83 -10.07 -1.55 -12.20
N ILE A 84 -8.81 -1.14 -12.33
CA ILE A 84 -7.85 -1.77 -13.25
C ILE A 84 -7.61 -3.23 -12.87
N TYR A 85 -7.29 -3.54 -11.62
CA TYR A 85 -7.02 -4.91 -11.18
C TYR A 85 -8.28 -5.78 -11.19
N SER A 86 -9.47 -5.21 -11.02
CA SER A 86 -10.71 -5.98 -11.21
C SER A 86 -10.92 -6.43 -12.66
N LEU A 87 -10.35 -5.71 -13.64
CA LEU A 87 -10.39 -6.06 -15.06
C LEU A 87 -9.24 -6.98 -15.47
N VAL A 88 -8.05 -6.76 -14.88
CA VAL A 88 -6.83 -7.49 -15.25
C VAL A 88 -6.69 -8.77 -14.44
N ASN A 89 -6.61 -8.66 -13.12
CA ASN A 89 -6.48 -9.81 -12.24
C ASN A 89 -6.89 -9.44 -10.80
N PRO A 90 -7.98 -10.03 -10.26
CA PRO A 90 -8.53 -9.64 -8.96
C PRO A 90 -7.58 -9.93 -7.79
N LEU A 91 -6.51 -10.71 -7.98
CA LEU A 91 -5.43 -10.84 -6.97
C LEU A 91 -4.84 -9.48 -6.58
N GLY A 92 -4.80 -8.53 -7.51
CA GLY A 92 -4.37 -7.14 -7.27
C GLY A 92 -5.19 -6.43 -6.20
N ASN A 93 -6.47 -6.77 -6.07
CA ASN A 93 -7.37 -6.16 -5.11
C ASN A 93 -7.01 -6.51 -3.67
N ILE A 94 -6.33 -7.64 -3.42
CA ILE A 94 -5.86 -8.02 -2.08
C ILE A 94 -4.88 -6.97 -1.54
N ALA A 95 -3.92 -6.56 -2.37
CA ALA A 95 -2.95 -5.54 -1.99
C ALA A 95 -3.64 -4.19 -1.71
N ILE A 96 -4.65 -3.84 -2.51
CA ILE A 96 -5.43 -2.61 -2.36
C ILE A 96 -6.24 -2.61 -1.06
N ILE A 97 -6.95 -3.69 -0.75
CA ILE A 97 -7.75 -3.82 0.47
C ILE A 97 -6.85 -3.68 1.71
N PHE A 98 -5.69 -4.33 1.70
CA PHE A 98 -4.73 -4.18 2.80
C PHE A 98 -4.23 -2.73 2.94
N ASP A 99 -4.04 -2.04 1.82
CA ASP A 99 -3.61 -0.64 1.82
C ASP A 99 -4.69 0.31 2.36
N ILE A 100 -5.97 0.01 2.07
CA ILE A 100 -7.12 0.70 2.67
C ILE A 100 -7.13 0.49 4.19
N PHE A 101 -6.89 -0.75 4.66
CA PHE A 101 -6.78 -1.03 6.10
C PHE A 101 -5.64 -0.24 6.76
N LYS A 102 -4.47 -0.17 6.11
CA LYS A 102 -3.34 0.64 6.57
C LYS A 102 -3.71 2.12 6.66
N ARG A 103 -4.40 2.65 5.64
CA ARG A 103 -4.88 4.03 5.62
C ARG A 103 -5.84 4.29 6.77
N ASP A 104 -6.81 3.40 7.02
CA ASP A 104 -7.75 3.55 8.13
C ASP A 104 -7.03 3.55 9.49
N PHE A 105 -6.02 2.69 9.65
CA PHE A 105 -5.15 2.72 10.82
C PHE A 105 -4.43 4.08 10.96
N ALA A 106 -3.97 4.65 9.84
CA ALA A 106 -3.28 5.93 9.83
C ALA A 106 -4.20 7.12 10.11
N MET A 107 -5.43 7.10 9.60
CA MET A 107 -6.42 8.17 9.77
C MET A 107 -7.03 8.21 11.17
N ARG A 108 -7.23 7.03 11.80
CA ARG A 108 -7.77 6.92 13.17
C ARG A 108 -6.78 7.36 14.26
N ARG A 109 -5.48 7.40 13.95
CA ARG A 109 -4.45 7.82 14.91
C ARG A 109 -4.01 9.23 14.59
N ASP A 110 -4.28 10.14 15.52
CA ASP A 110 -3.91 11.53 15.37
C ASP A 110 -2.39 11.68 15.53
N PHE A 111 -1.67 11.58 14.41
CA PHE A 111 -0.24 11.86 14.33
C PHE A 111 0.08 13.36 14.45
N ASN A 112 -0.94 14.21 14.60
CA ASN A 112 -0.81 15.65 14.51
C ASN A 112 -0.06 16.27 15.71
N GLU A 113 0.69 17.31 15.40
CA GLU A 113 1.77 17.87 16.23
C GLU A 113 1.33 19.05 17.10
N LYS A 114 0.04 19.42 17.09
CA LYS A 114 -0.51 20.47 17.97
C LYS A 114 -0.88 19.90 19.35
N ALA A 115 0.11 19.68 20.20
CA ALA A 115 -0.05 19.51 21.65
C ALA A 115 1.23 19.93 22.37
#